data_AF-A0A9J6DRK5-F1
#
_entry.id   AF-A0A9J6DRK5-F1
#
_cell.length_a   1.000
_cell.length_b   1.000
_cell.length_c   1.000
_cell.angle_alpha   90.00
_cell.angle_beta   90.00
_cell.angle_gamma   90.00
#
_symmetry.space_group_name_H-M   'P 1'
#
loop_
_entity.id
_entity.type
_entity.pdbx_description
1 polymer ?
#
loop_
_entity_poly.entity_id
_entity_poly.type
_entity_poly.pdbx_seq_one_letter_code
_entity_poly.pdbx_strand_id
1 'polypeptide(L)'
;MPHRDTGAVKAERSPQRLKEELRPLGWRLSLEPSNVAKLPESAWKLLYYGCVWLLTVYIVVLQGKYRFFQQPFSVWDGWSPEVTVPSDIWWIYAVQSSYYVHGMYAVLYQDLWRKDSAVMLAHHSLTLVLLGMSYTFSMFLLRYCDNLFFEGRSMYE
;
A
#
# COMPACT_ATOMS: atom_id res chain seq x y z
N MET A 1 0.16 -47.00 -25.03
CA MET A 1 1.19 -46.10 -24.45
C MET A 1 1.78 -45.24 -25.56
N PRO A 2 2.21 -43.98 -25.33
CA PRO A 2 1.99 -43.09 -24.19
C PRO A 2 1.24 -41.78 -24.57
N HIS A 3 0.66 -41.14 -23.56
CA HIS A 3 -0.03 -39.85 -23.62
C HIS A 3 1.01 -38.72 -23.81
N ARG A 4 0.76 -37.79 -24.75
CA ARG A 4 1.68 -36.70 -25.09
C ARG A 4 1.53 -35.56 -24.08
N ASP A 5 2.49 -35.42 -23.17
CA ASP A 5 2.57 -34.32 -22.21
C ASP A 5 3.08 -33.02 -22.88
N THR A 6 2.19 -32.35 -23.62
CA THR A 6 2.48 -31.03 -24.24
C THR A 6 2.29 -29.83 -23.31
N GLY A 7 1.91 -30.05 -22.04
CA GLY A 7 1.62 -28.98 -21.08
C GLY A 7 2.83 -28.42 -20.33
N ALA A 8 3.90 -29.21 -20.14
CA ALA A 8 4.99 -28.86 -19.24
C ALA A 8 6.08 -27.95 -19.86
N VAL A 9 6.27 -27.99 -21.18
CA VAL A 9 7.38 -27.30 -21.87
C VAL A 9 7.17 -25.77 -21.97
N LYS A 10 5.94 -25.28 -21.82
CA LYS A 10 5.62 -23.85 -22.06
C LYS A 10 5.81 -22.97 -20.82
N ALA A 11 5.69 -23.53 -19.61
CA ALA A 11 5.77 -22.77 -18.37
C ALA A 11 7.22 -22.55 -17.89
N GLU A 12 8.12 -23.50 -18.15
CA GLU A 12 9.51 -23.44 -17.68
C GLU A 12 10.45 -22.61 -18.59
N ARG A 13 9.98 -22.27 -19.81
CA ARG A 13 10.73 -21.46 -20.78
C ARG A 13 10.69 -19.95 -20.49
N SER A 14 9.66 -19.44 -19.80
CA SER A 14 9.49 -18.00 -19.54
C SER A 14 10.52 -17.39 -18.56
N PRO A 15 10.93 -18.06 -17.46
CA PRO A 15 11.88 -17.47 -16.51
C PRO A 15 13.31 -17.44 -17.07
N GLN A 16 13.67 -18.42 -17.89
CA GLN A 16 15.00 -18.49 -18.52
C GLN A 16 15.15 -17.43 -19.62
N ARG A 17 14.11 -17.22 -20.44
CA ARG A 17 14.11 -16.19 -21.49
C ARG A 17 14.26 -14.77 -20.92
N LEU A 18 13.57 -14.47 -19.82
CA LEU A 18 13.70 -13.17 -19.14
C LEU A 18 15.12 -12.93 -18.60
N LYS A 19 15.80 -13.97 -18.11
CA LYS A 19 17.20 -13.87 -17.66
C LYS A 19 18.15 -13.54 -18.81
N GLU A 20 17.92 -14.12 -20.00
CA GLU A 20 18.71 -13.84 -21.19
C GLU A 20 18.49 -12.42 -21.72
N GLU A 21 17.25 -11.93 -21.73
CA GLU A 21 16.91 -10.57 -22.15
C GLU A 21 17.39 -9.48 -21.16
N LEU A 22 17.50 -9.81 -19.86
CA LEU A 22 17.99 -8.89 -18.83
C LEU A 22 19.52 -8.94 -18.64
N ARG A 23 20.19 -9.96 -19.18
CA ARG A 23 21.66 -10.07 -19.23
C ARG A 23 22.34 -8.81 -19.80
N PRO A 24 21.83 -8.17 -20.88
CA PRO A 24 22.39 -6.92 -21.37
C PRO A 24 22.27 -5.75 -20.37
N LEU A 25 21.24 -5.74 -19.53
CA LEU A 25 21.06 -4.69 -18.54
C LEU A 25 21.98 -4.90 -17.33
N GLY A 26 22.20 -6.15 -16.94
CA GLY A 26 23.12 -6.54 -15.86
C GLY A 26 24.57 -6.12 -16.10
N TRP A 27 25.08 -6.25 -17.33
CA TRP A 27 26.46 -5.81 -17.65
C TRP A 27 26.60 -4.28 -17.67
N ARG A 28 25.56 -3.55 -18.12
CA ARG A 28 25.59 -2.07 -18.11
C ARG A 28 25.60 -1.49 -16.69
N LEU A 29 25.03 -2.23 -15.74
CA LEU A 29 24.95 -1.84 -14.33
C LEU A 29 26.05 -2.48 -13.46
N SER A 30 26.98 -3.24 -14.05
CA SER A 30 28.05 -3.97 -13.35
C SER A 30 27.55 -4.78 -12.15
N LEU A 31 26.38 -5.42 -12.29
CA LEU A 31 25.73 -6.15 -11.21
C LEU A 31 26.34 -7.55 -11.05
N GLU A 32 26.49 -7.98 -9.80
CA GLU A 32 26.87 -9.35 -9.50
C GLU A 32 25.86 -10.36 -10.10
N PRO A 33 26.29 -11.53 -10.61
CA PRO A 33 25.40 -12.49 -11.25
C PRO A 33 24.23 -12.94 -10.37
N SER A 34 24.41 -12.94 -9.05
CA SER A 34 23.38 -13.22 -8.04
C SER A 34 22.24 -12.19 -8.05
N ASN A 35 22.55 -10.92 -8.35
CA ASN A 35 21.60 -9.82 -8.42
C ASN A 35 20.90 -9.76 -9.79
N VAL A 36 21.58 -10.17 -10.87
CA VAL A 36 20.98 -10.25 -12.22
C VAL A 36 19.79 -11.22 -12.23
N ALA A 37 19.87 -12.33 -11.48
CA ALA A 37 18.77 -13.28 -11.36
C ALA A 37 17.52 -12.71 -10.65
N LYS A 38 17.69 -11.67 -9.82
CA LYS A 38 16.62 -11.00 -9.06
C LYS A 38 16.04 -9.77 -9.78
N LEU A 39 16.69 -9.30 -10.85
CA LEU A 39 16.22 -8.15 -11.64
C LEU A 39 14.76 -8.24 -12.10
N PRO A 40 14.25 -9.36 -12.65
CA PRO A 40 12.85 -9.40 -13.08
C PRO A 40 11.88 -9.28 -11.90
N GLU A 41 12.22 -9.87 -10.76
CA GLU A 41 11.44 -9.78 -9.53
C GLU A 41 11.42 -8.34 -8.99
N SER A 42 12.58 -7.67 -8.96
CA SER A 42 12.70 -6.27 -8.55
C SER A 42 12.02 -5.31 -9.52
N ALA A 43 12.10 -5.56 -10.84
CA ALA A 43 11.48 -4.73 -11.86
C ALA A 43 9.95 -4.80 -11.80
N TRP A 44 9.39 -5.99 -11.58
CA TRP A 44 7.95 -6.16 -11.37
C TRP A 44 7.47 -5.43 -10.12
N LYS A 45 8.19 -5.59 -9.00
CA LYS A 45 7.93 -4.85 -7.75
C LYS A 45 7.96 -3.34 -7.99
N LEU A 46 8.99 -2.83 -8.67
CA LEU A 46 9.13 -1.40 -9.00
C LEU A 46 7.95 -0.89 -9.83
N LEU A 47 7.53 -1.64 -10.86
CA LEU A 47 6.40 -1.25 -11.70
C LEU A 47 5.11 -1.16 -10.88
N TYR A 48 4.83 -2.19 -10.08
CA TYR A 48 3.64 -2.23 -9.23
C TYR A 48 3.62 -1.06 -8.25
N TYR A 49 4.69 -0.86 -7.48
CA TYR A 49 4.78 0.24 -6.52
C TYR A 49 4.76 1.61 -7.19
N GLY A 50 5.40 1.75 -8.34
CA GLY A 50 5.39 2.97 -9.14
C GLY A 50 3.98 3.32 -9.61
N CYS A 51 3.24 2.36 -10.14
CA CYS A 51 1.84 2.56 -10.57
C CYS A 51 0.94 2.95 -9.40
N VAL A 52 1.05 2.26 -8.26
CA VAL A 52 0.32 2.56 -7.04
C VAL A 52 0.65 3.97 -6.53
N TRP A 53 1.92 4.34 -6.51
CA TRP A 53 2.36 5.66 -6.09
C TRP A 53 1.87 6.77 -7.03
N LEU A 54 1.96 6.57 -8.34
CA LEU A 54 1.44 7.51 -9.33
C LEU A 54 -0.07 7.70 -9.23
N LEU A 55 -0.82 6.64 -8.92
CA LEU A 55 -2.25 6.73 -8.66
C LEU A 55 -2.54 7.62 -7.44
N THR A 56 -1.80 7.45 -6.35
CA THR A 56 -1.94 8.29 -5.16
C THR A 56 -1.60 9.76 -5.46
N VAL A 57 -0.52 10.02 -6.20
CA VAL A 57 -0.15 11.39 -6.64
C VAL A 57 -1.25 12.00 -7.51
N TYR A 58 -1.83 11.22 -8.41
CA TYR A 58 -2.92 11.69 -9.26
C TYR A 58 -4.14 12.12 -8.45
N ILE A 59 -4.58 11.30 -7.49
CA ILE A 59 -5.77 11.60 -6.68
C ILE A 59 -5.53 12.78 -5.71
N VAL A 60 -4.35 12.86 -5.08
CA VAL A 60 -4.06 13.87 -4.05
C VAL A 60 -3.59 15.19 -4.62
N VAL A 61 -2.76 15.18 -5.67
CA VAL A 61 -2.06 16.39 -6.17
C VAL A 61 -2.64 16.88 -7.48
N LEU A 62 -2.97 15.99 -8.43
CA LEU A 62 -3.33 16.38 -9.80
C LEU A 62 -4.83 16.59 -10.02
N GLN A 63 -5.70 15.89 -9.29
CA GLN A 63 -7.16 16.04 -9.39
C GLN A 63 -7.64 17.45 -9.01
N GLY A 64 -6.87 18.21 -8.21
CA GLY A 64 -7.23 19.57 -7.79
C GLY A 64 -8.44 19.68 -6.85
N LYS A 65 -9.15 18.57 -6.58
CA LYS A 65 -10.29 18.50 -5.65
C LYS A 65 -9.90 18.76 -4.19
N TYR A 66 -8.67 18.40 -3.83
CA TYR A 66 -8.17 18.47 -2.46
C TYR A 66 -6.94 19.37 -2.41
N ARG A 67 -6.94 20.36 -1.51
CA ARG A 67 -5.80 21.28 -1.30
C ARG A 67 -4.92 20.87 -0.13
N PHE A 68 -4.93 19.59 0.25
CA PHE A 68 -4.22 19.09 1.44
C PHE A 68 -2.72 19.40 1.42
N PHE A 69 -2.09 19.35 0.25
CA PHE A 69 -0.65 19.60 0.11
C PHE A 69 -0.28 21.09 0.23
N GLN A 70 -1.12 21.97 -0.31
CA GLN A 70 -0.87 23.41 -0.32
C GLN A 70 -1.40 24.10 0.94
N GLN A 71 -2.45 23.55 1.55
CA GLN A 71 -3.17 24.10 2.71
C GLN A 71 -3.60 22.94 3.64
N PRO A 72 -2.72 22.47 4.55
CA PRO A 72 -3.00 21.30 5.38
C PRO A 72 -4.22 21.46 6.30
N PHE A 73 -4.55 22.69 6.71
CA PHE A 73 -5.74 22.96 7.54
C PHE A 73 -7.07 22.82 6.79
N SER A 74 -7.07 22.81 5.45
CA SER A 74 -8.29 22.64 4.64
C SER A 74 -8.96 21.28 4.81
N VAL A 75 -8.28 20.31 5.45
CA VAL A 75 -8.88 19.02 5.80
C VAL A 75 -10.03 19.14 6.79
N TRP A 76 -10.08 20.24 7.56
CA TRP A 76 -11.12 20.51 8.54
C TRP A 76 -12.25 21.39 8.01
N ASP A 77 -12.13 21.91 6.78
CA ASP A 77 -13.15 22.77 6.18
C ASP A 77 -14.42 21.97 5.92
N GLY A 78 -15.50 22.31 6.62
CA GLY A 78 -16.78 21.58 6.52
C GLY A 78 -16.76 20.20 7.19
N TRP A 79 -15.76 19.90 8.01
CA TRP A 79 -15.73 18.66 8.80
C TRP A 79 -16.82 18.70 9.88
N SER A 80 -17.74 17.75 9.82
CA SER A 80 -18.64 17.43 10.92
C SER A 80 -18.55 15.94 11.24
N PRO A 81 -18.89 15.50 12.47
CA PRO A 81 -18.86 14.09 12.83
C PRO A 81 -19.69 13.25 11.85
N GLU A 82 -20.80 13.80 11.34
CA GLU A 82 -21.78 13.12 10.48
C GLU A 82 -21.31 12.94 9.03
N VAL A 83 -20.23 13.60 8.62
CA VAL A 83 -19.74 13.55 7.23
C VAL A 83 -18.99 12.25 6.97
N THR A 84 -19.54 11.43 6.08
CA THR A 84 -18.87 10.21 5.57
C THR A 84 -17.66 10.57 4.71
N VAL A 85 -16.57 9.83 4.88
CA VAL A 85 -15.34 10.00 4.07
C VAL A 85 -15.65 9.77 2.59
N PRO A 86 -15.30 10.72 1.69
CA PRO A 86 -15.50 10.56 0.25
C PRO A 86 -14.82 9.29 -0.30
N SER A 87 -15.44 8.62 -1.26
CA SER A 87 -14.94 7.35 -1.84
C SER A 87 -13.52 7.48 -2.41
N ASP A 88 -13.18 8.62 -3.00
CA ASP A 88 -11.86 8.91 -3.57
C ASP A 88 -10.76 8.86 -2.49
N ILE A 89 -11.07 9.40 -1.30
CA ILE A 89 -10.18 9.40 -0.13
C ILE A 89 -10.11 8.00 0.49
N TRP A 90 -11.23 7.29 0.56
CA TRP A 90 -11.25 5.90 1.03
C TRP A 90 -10.32 5.00 0.21
N TRP A 91 -10.30 5.14 -1.12
CA TRP A 91 -9.38 4.39 -1.98
C TRP A 91 -7.92 4.71 -1.68
N ILE A 92 -7.59 5.96 -1.34
CA ILE A 92 -6.23 6.31 -0.89
C ILE A 92 -5.89 5.59 0.42
N TYR A 93 -6.79 5.58 1.40
CA TYR A 93 -6.61 4.84 2.65
C TYR A 93 -6.42 3.33 2.40
N ALA A 94 -7.22 2.73 1.52
CA ALA A 94 -7.12 1.31 1.15
C ALA A 94 -5.79 0.99 0.45
N VAL A 95 -5.38 1.82 -0.50
CA VAL A 95 -4.12 1.64 -1.24
C VAL A 95 -2.91 1.84 -0.31
N GLN A 96 -2.91 2.89 0.52
CA GLN A 96 -1.83 3.20 1.44
C GLN A 96 -1.70 2.13 2.55
N SER A 97 -2.82 1.66 3.11
CA SER A 97 -2.82 0.56 4.08
C SER A 97 -2.28 -0.72 3.45
N SER A 98 -2.69 -1.07 2.22
CA SER A 98 -2.18 -2.25 1.52
C SER A 98 -0.66 -2.19 1.31
N TYR A 99 -0.12 -1.01 1.01
CA TYR A 99 1.31 -0.79 0.85
C TYR A 99 2.06 -1.02 2.17
N TYR A 100 1.59 -0.45 3.28
CA TYR A 100 2.24 -0.64 4.58
C TYR A 100 2.09 -2.06 5.14
N VAL A 101 0.95 -2.73 4.92
CA VAL A 101 0.78 -4.15 5.28
C VAL A 101 1.73 -5.01 4.47
N HIS A 102 1.86 -4.75 3.16
CA HIS A 102 2.78 -5.48 2.31
C HIS A 102 4.25 -5.24 2.70
N GLY A 103 4.63 -3.98 3.01
CA GLY A 103 5.97 -3.66 3.51
C GLY A 103 6.30 -4.37 4.82
N MET A 104 5.33 -4.46 5.74
CA MET A 104 5.46 -5.25 6.97
C MET A 104 5.64 -6.75 6.66
N TYR A 105 4.86 -7.30 5.73
CA TYR A 105 5.01 -8.70 5.29
C TYR A 105 6.40 -8.96 4.67
N ALA A 106 6.89 -8.06 3.82
CA ALA A 106 8.19 -8.18 3.19
C ALA A 106 9.33 -8.21 4.23
N VAL A 107 9.28 -7.31 5.22
CA VAL A 107 10.27 -7.26 6.31
C VAL A 107 10.26 -8.54 7.16
N LEU A 108 9.09 -9.14 7.38
CA LEU A 108 8.94 -10.34 8.22
C LEU A 108 9.32 -11.65 7.52
N TYR A 109 9.02 -11.76 6.22
CA TYR A 109 9.08 -13.06 5.51
C TYR A 109 9.98 -13.08 4.27
N GLN A 110 10.21 -11.94 3.61
CA GLN A 110 11.02 -11.88 2.38
C GLN A 110 12.44 -11.38 2.63
N ASP A 111 12.62 -10.44 3.57
CA ASP A 111 13.90 -9.82 3.85
C ASP A 111 14.70 -10.61 4.89
N LEU A 112 16.02 -10.59 4.73
CA LEU A 112 16.92 -11.12 5.75
C LEU A 112 16.90 -10.20 6.97
N TRP A 113 16.67 -10.78 8.14
CA TRP A 113 16.61 -10.02 9.39
C TRP A 113 17.93 -9.30 9.68
N ARG A 114 17.87 -7.97 9.74
CA ARG A 114 19.00 -7.09 10.02
C ARG A 114 18.60 -6.10 11.13
N LYS A 115 19.58 -5.42 11.73
CA LYS A 115 19.37 -4.49 12.86
C LYS A 115 18.42 -3.32 12.55
N ASP A 116 18.31 -2.93 11.29
CA ASP A 116 17.38 -1.94 10.75
C ASP A 116 15.95 -2.49 10.53
N SER A 117 15.78 -3.81 10.41
CA SER A 117 14.47 -4.46 10.21
C SER A 117 13.48 -4.16 11.34
N ALA A 118 13.95 -4.09 12.59
CA ALA A 118 13.11 -3.77 13.75
C ALA A 118 12.56 -2.33 13.69
N VAL A 119 13.39 -1.37 13.28
CA VAL A 119 12.98 0.03 13.12
C VAL A 119 11.99 0.16 11.96
N MET A 120 12.24 -0.54 10.85
CA MET A 120 11.33 -0.58 9.71
C MET A 120 9.97 -1.18 10.10
N LEU A 121 9.96 -2.29 10.85
CA LEU A 121 8.74 -2.92 11.33
C LEU A 121 7.96 -1.99 12.28
N ALA A 122 8.65 -1.34 13.23
CA ALA A 122 8.03 -0.37 14.12
C ALA A 122 7.40 0.81 13.35
N HIS A 123 8.09 1.32 12.32
CA HIS A 123 7.55 2.37 11.46
C HIS A 123 6.29 1.93 10.70
N HIS A 124 6.28 0.73 10.10
CA HIS A 124 5.11 0.19 9.39
C HIS A 124 3.93 -0.04 10.35
N SER A 125 4.20 -0.53 11.57
CA SER A 125 3.19 -0.68 12.61
C SER A 125 2.60 0.68 13.02
N LEU A 126 3.44 1.68 13.28
CA LEU A 126 2.99 3.01 13.68
C LEU A 126 2.15 3.69 12.59
N THR A 127 2.58 3.61 11.34
CA THR A 127 1.85 4.20 10.20
C THR A 127 0.50 3.52 9.99
N LEU A 128 0.41 2.19 10.09
CA LEU A 128 -0.88 1.47 10.05
C LEU A 128 -1.80 1.87 11.21
N VAL A 129 -1.24 2.03 12.40
CA VAL A 129 -1.99 2.46 13.59
C VAL A 129 -2.50 3.89 13.43
N LEU A 130 -1.68 4.82 12.94
CA LEU A 130 -2.10 6.20 12.66
C LEU A 130 -3.17 6.27 11.57
N LEU A 131 -3.01 5.48 10.51
CA LEU A 131 -3.96 5.40 9.39
C LEU A 131 -5.31 4.81 9.86
N GLY A 132 -5.26 3.75 10.68
CA GLY A 132 -6.43 3.14 11.29
C GLY A 132 -7.14 4.09 12.27
N MET A 133 -6.38 4.76 13.14
CA MET A 133 -6.93 5.78 14.05
C MET A 133 -7.56 6.94 13.28
N SER A 134 -6.97 7.39 12.17
CA SER A 134 -7.56 8.46 11.36
C SER A 134 -8.93 8.08 10.77
N TYR A 135 -9.12 6.81 10.40
CA TYR A 135 -10.41 6.33 9.89
C TYR A 135 -11.41 6.09 11.02
N THR A 136 -10.97 5.48 12.13
CA THR A 136 -11.86 5.22 13.27
C THR A 136 -12.23 6.50 13.99
N PHE A 137 -11.41 7.54 14.05
CA PHE A 137 -11.79 8.82 14.67
C PHE A 137 -12.99 9.47 13.96
N SER A 138 -13.13 9.29 12.64
CA SER A 138 -14.33 9.69 11.90
C SER A 138 -15.57 8.86 12.26
N MET A 139 -15.42 7.57 12.59
CA MET A 139 -16.55 6.65 12.87
C MET A 139 -16.92 6.55 14.36
N PHE A 140 -15.94 6.66 15.25
CA PHE A 140 -16.06 6.39 16.69
C PHE A 140 -16.61 7.60 17.44
N LEU A 141 -16.31 8.83 16.99
CA LEU A 141 -16.91 10.05 17.53
C LEU A 141 -18.41 10.08 17.26
N LEU A 142 -18.87 9.65 16.08
CA LEU A 142 -20.29 9.47 15.76
C LEU A 142 -20.96 8.48 16.71
N ARG A 143 -20.40 7.28 16.88
CA ARG A 143 -21.00 6.27 17.76
C ARG A 143 -20.97 6.66 19.23
N TYR A 144 -19.94 7.34 19.72
CA TYR A 144 -19.91 7.80 21.11
C TYR A 144 -20.87 8.97 21.35
N CYS A 145 -20.96 9.94 20.42
CA CYS A 145 -21.92 11.04 20.52
C CYS A 145 -23.37 10.56 20.37
N ASP A 146 -23.66 9.64 19.45
CA ASP A 146 -24.99 9.04 19.31
C ASP A 146 -25.39 8.26 20.56
N ASN A 147 -24.48 7.43 21.13
CA ASN A 147 -24.78 6.71 22.37
C ASN A 147 -24.96 7.67 23.56
N LEU A 148 -24.14 8.72 23.71
CA LEU A 148 -24.32 9.71 24.79
C LEU A 148 -25.61 10.54 24.63
N PHE A 149 -25.99 10.88 23.41
CA PHE A 149 -27.19 11.66 23.12
C PHE A 149 -28.46 10.81 23.27
N PHE A 150 -28.40 9.51 22.96
CA PHE A 150 -29.50 8.57 23.18
C PHE A 150 -29.67 8.24 24.67
N GLU A 151 -28.57 7.99 25.40
CA GLU A 151 -28.59 7.79 26.85
C GLU A 151 -29.06 9.05 27.59
N GLY A 152 -28.64 10.23 27.12
CA GLY A 152 -29.08 11.52 27.63
C GLY A 152 -30.58 11.75 27.42
N ARG A 153 -31.14 11.35 26.28
CA ARG A 153 -32.58 11.52 26.00
C ARG A 153 -33.46 10.54 26.79
N SER A 154 -32.99 9.32 27.05
CA SER A 154 -33.70 8.32 27.86
C SER A 154 -33.77 8.65 29.36
N MET A 155 -32.95 9.59 29.85
CA MET A 155 -32.94 10.00 31.27
C MET A 155 -33.92 11.14 31.58
N TYR A 156 -34.59 11.71 30.58
CA TYR A 156 -35.57 12.81 30.72
C TYR A 156 -37.00 12.44 30.27
N GLU A 157 -37.24 11.17 29.92
CA GLU A 157 -38.57 10.56 29.79
C GLU A 157 -38.83 9.60 30.97
#